data_AF-A0A1H0HJE5-F1
#
_entry.id   AF-A0A1H0HJE5-F1
#
_cell.length_a   1.000
_cell.length_b   1.000
_cell.length_c   1.000
_cell.angle_alpha   90.00
_cell.angle_beta   90.00
_cell.angle_gamma   90.00
#
_symmetry.space_group_name_H-M   'P 1'
#
loop_
_entity.id
_entity.type
_entity.pdbx_description
1 polymer ?
#
loop_
_entity_poly.entity_id
_entity_poly.type
_entity_poly.pdbx_seq_one_letter_code
_entity_poly.pdbx_strand_id
1 'polypeptide(L)'
;MSELTVEQHHMLEQYDQLLDTISEGLDYLENNITAEAPPQTQQVFQDVLLGLEQVSRTHDQMAVLFEEREEIQPLIIDFHEVVQMLQGWFTLETNEEKRGLLVEKVVPAYEEWRTRVQGFVKPYISH
;
A
#
# COMPACT_ATOMS: atom_id res chain seq x y z
N MET A 1 -4.90 4.72 -27.29
CA MET A 1 -4.07 5.06 -26.11
C MET A 1 -3.06 6.09 -26.54
N SER A 2 -3.15 7.30 -26.01
CA SER A 2 -2.04 8.26 -26.08
C SER A 2 -0.84 7.68 -25.34
N GLU A 3 0.36 7.81 -25.90
CA GLU A 3 1.59 7.47 -25.19
C GLU A 3 1.65 8.28 -23.90
N LEU A 4 2.06 7.64 -22.80
CA LEU A 4 2.23 8.31 -21.51
C LEU A 4 3.35 9.35 -21.61
N THR A 5 3.23 10.45 -20.88
CA THR A 5 4.31 11.44 -20.78
C THR A 5 5.43 10.92 -19.89
N VAL A 6 6.61 11.52 -19.99
CA VAL A 6 7.76 11.20 -19.13
C VAL A 6 7.40 11.38 -17.65
N GLU A 7 6.63 12.43 -17.32
CA GLU A 7 6.18 12.68 -15.96
C GLU A 7 5.21 11.59 -15.46
N GLN A 8 4.37 11.06 -16.35
CA GLN A 8 3.45 9.96 -16.02
C GLN A 8 4.21 8.66 -15.81
N HIS A 9 5.21 8.34 -16.65
CA HIS A 9 6.11 7.20 -16.44
C HIS A 9 6.82 7.29 -15.08
N HIS A 10 7.39 8.46 -14.78
CA HIS A 10 8.10 8.66 -13.52
C HIS A 10 7.17 8.56 -12.29
N MET A 11 5.94 9.05 -12.40
CA MET A 11 4.94 8.90 -11.36
C MET A 11 4.62 7.42 -11.09
N LEU A 12 4.51 6.60 -12.15
CA LEU A 12 4.27 5.15 -12.01
C LEU A 12 5.47 4.42 -11.39
N GLU A 13 6.71 4.81 -11.71
CA GLU A 13 7.92 4.29 -11.06
C GLU A 13 7.94 4.60 -9.57
N GLN A 14 7.68 5.86 -9.20
CA GLN A 14 7.63 6.28 -7.79
C GLN A 14 6.51 5.56 -7.03
N TYR A 15 5.37 5.36 -7.69
CA TYR A 15 4.26 4.58 -7.15
C TYR A 15 4.68 3.13 -6.89
N ASP A 16 5.27 2.43 -7.86
CA ASP A 16 5.74 1.05 -7.71
C ASP A 16 6.75 0.92 -6.55
N GLN A 17 7.71 1.84 -6.46
CA GLN A 17 8.70 1.88 -5.38
C GLN A 17 8.07 2.17 -4.00
N LEU A 18 7.06 3.04 -3.94
CA LEU A 18 6.35 3.32 -2.70
C LEU A 18 5.61 2.08 -2.20
N LEU A 19 5.04 1.26 -3.09
CA LEU A 19 4.41 0.00 -2.69
C LEU A 19 5.42 -0.96 -2.05
N ASP A 20 6.61 -1.06 -2.62
CA ASP A 20 7.69 -1.88 -2.05
C ASP A 20 8.12 -1.36 -0.68
N THR A 21 8.22 -0.04 -0.52
CA THR A 21 8.59 0.59 0.76
C THR A 21 7.55 0.32 1.85
N ILE A 22 6.26 0.36 1.52
CA ILE A 22 5.18 0.05 2.48
C ILE A 22 5.22 -1.44 2.85
N SER A 23 5.45 -2.34 1.88
CA SER A 23 5.61 -3.77 2.13
C SER A 23 6.74 -4.04 3.12
N GLU A 24 7.91 -3.43 2.93
CA GLU A 24 9.03 -3.54 3.87
C GLU A 24 8.69 -3.00 5.26
N GLY A 25 7.97 -1.89 5.34
CA GLY A 25 7.49 -1.34 6.61
C GLY A 25 6.53 -2.28 7.33
N LEU A 26 5.61 -2.92 6.61
CA LEU A 26 4.67 -3.89 7.15
C LEU A 26 5.38 -5.16 7.64
N ASP A 27 6.35 -5.70 6.88
CA ASP A 27 7.18 -6.83 7.31
C ASP A 27 8.00 -6.49 8.57
N TYR A 28 8.58 -5.29 8.63
CA TYR A 28 9.26 -4.84 9.84
C TYR A 28 8.31 -4.85 11.05
N LEU A 29 7.10 -4.30 10.91
CA LEU A 29 6.11 -4.27 11.98
C LEU A 29 5.70 -5.68 12.42
N GLU A 30 5.43 -6.57 11.49
CA GLU A 30 5.09 -7.97 11.75
C GLU A 30 6.11 -8.66 12.66
N ASN A 31 7.40 -8.43 12.36
CA ASN A 31 8.53 -9.06 13.04
C ASN A 31 8.94 -8.37 14.35
N ASN A 32 8.56 -7.10 14.57
CA ASN A 32 9.07 -6.28 15.68
C ASN A 32 7.99 -5.78 16.66
N ILE A 33 6.69 -6.00 16.40
CA ILE A 33 5.64 -5.79 17.39
C ILE A 33 5.67 -6.95 18.40
N THR A 34 6.38 -6.72 19.51
CA THR A 34 6.42 -7.61 20.67
C THR A 34 5.85 -6.92 21.91
N ALA A 35 5.79 -7.60 23.05
CA ALA A 35 5.36 -6.99 24.32
C ALA A 35 6.24 -5.77 24.70
N GLU A 36 7.53 -5.80 24.33
CA GLU A 36 8.50 -4.71 24.53
C GLU A 36 8.95 -4.15 23.18
N ALA A 37 7.99 -3.73 22.34
CA ALA A 37 8.28 -3.20 21.01
C ALA A 37 9.24 -1.99 21.08
N PRO A 38 10.29 -1.95 20.25
CA PRO A 38 11.17 -0.80 20.16
C PRO A 38 10.38 0.49 19.82
N PRO A 39 10.80 1.67 20.29
CA PRO A 39 10.16 2.95 19.91
C PRO A 39 10.06 3.15 18.40
N GLN A 40 11.02 2.58 17.64
CA GLN A 40 11.06 2.60 16.18
C GLN A 40 9.83 1.95 15.54
N THR A 41 9.20 0.97 16.19
CA THR A 41 7.98 0.31 15.67
C THR A 41 6.82 1.31 15.52
N GLN A 42 6.71 2.29 16.42
CA GLN A 42 5.72 3.35 16.28
C GLN A 42 6.04 4.30 15.11
N GLN A 43 7.31 4.62 14.92
CA GLN A 43 7.73 5.47 13.81
C GLN A 43 7.47 4.79 12.46
N VAL A 44 7.88 3.52 12.30
CA VAL A 44 7.64 2.74 11.07
C VAL A 44 6.15 2.64 10.79
N PHE A 45 5.30 2.46 11.81
CA PHE A 45 3.86 2.47 11.63
C PHE A 45 3.33 3.80 11.09
N GLN A 46 3.83 4.93 11.59
CA GLN A 46 3.46 6.25 11.07
C GLN A 46 3.92 6.43 9.62
N ASP A 47 5.13 5.98 9.29
CA ASP A 47 5.67 6.05 7.94
C ASP A 47 4.84 5.19 6.96
N VAL A 48 4.40 4.00 7.37
CA VAL A 48 3.46 3.15 6.61
C VAL A 48 2.13 3.88 6.37
N LEU A 49 1.54 4.54 7.37
CA LEU A 49 0.30 5.30 7.20
C LEU A 49 0.46 6.44 6.19
N LEU A 50 1.58 7.18 6.25
CA LEU A 50 1.88 8.25 5.30
C LEU A 50 2.06 7.70 3.88
N GLY A 51 2.70 6.53 3.74
CA GLY A 51 2.81 5.85 2.46
C GLY A 51 1.45 5.46 1.89
N LEU A 52 0.59 4.86 2.71
CA LEU A 52 -0.78 4.49 2.30
C LEU A 52 -1.63 5.71 1.91
N GLU A 53 -1.49 6.82 2.61
CA GLU A 53 -2.14 8.08 2.23
C GLU A 53 -1.64 8.57 0.86
N GLN A 54 -0.32 8.51 0.61
CA GLN A 54 0.24 8.91 -0.67
C GLN A 54 -0.19 7.99 -1.82
N VAL A 55 -0.32 6.68 -1.57
CA VAL A 55 -0.92 5.73 -2.53
C VAL A 55 -2.36 6.12 -2.86
N SER A 56 -3.20 6.40 -1.85
CA SER A 56 -4.58 6.83 -2.05
C SER A 56 -4.69 8.09 -2.91
N ARG A 57 -3.86 9.11 -2.64
CA ARG A 57 -3.82 10.34 -3.44
C ARG A 57 -3.37 10.09 -4.88
N THR A 58 -2.49 9.11 -5.09
CA THR A 58 -2.02 8.74 -6.43
C THR A 58 -3.10 8.01 -7.23
N HIS A 59 -4.00 7.28 -6.56
CA HIS A 59 -5.14 6.62 -7.20
C HIS A 59 -6.09 7.58 -7.91
N ASP A 60 -6.28 8.79 -7.38
CA ASP A 60 -7.06 9.83 -8.07
C ASP A 60 -6.46 10.16 -9.45
N GLN A 61 -5.13 10.22 -9.54
CA GLN A 61 -4.42 10.46 -10.80
C GLN A 61 -4.46 9.22 -11.70
N MET A 62 -4.31 8.02 -11.13
CA MET A 62 -4.41 6.76 -11.89
C MET A 62 -5.80 6.55 -12.48
N ALA A 63 -6.86 6.93 -11.77
CA ALA A 63 -8.24 6.82 -12.25
C ALA A 63 -8.48 7.67 -13.50
N VAL A 64 -7.88 8.86 -13.57
CA VAL A 64 -7.91 9.72 -14.76
C VAL A 64 -7.00 9.18 -15.85
N LEU A 65 -5.77 8.78 -15.49
CA LEU A 65 -4.76 8.30 -16.44
C LEU A 65 -5.20 7.02 -17.18
N PHE A 66 -5.96 6.18 -16.49
CA PHE A 66 -6.42 4.88 -16.98
C PHE A 66 -7.96 4.80 -17.03
N GLU A 67 -8.65 5.92 -17.29
CA GLU A 67 -10.12 5.96 -17.29
C GLU A 67 -10.76 4.96 -18.28
N GLU A 68 -10.08 4.66 -19.39
CA GLU A 68 -10.53 3.68 -20.40
C GLU A 68 -10.25 2.23 -20.00
N ARG A 69 -9.59 1.99 -18.86
CA ARG A 69 -9.20 0.67 -18.36
C ARG A 69 -10.08 0.27 -17.21
N GLU A 70 -11.04 -0.60 -17.49
CA GLU A 70 -11.96 -1.13 -16.47
C GLU A 70 -11.21 -1.82 -15.31
N GLU A 71 -9.98 -2.31 -15.55
CA GLU A 71 -9.17 -3.00 -14.55
C GLU A 71 -8.69 -2.10 -13.40
N ILE A 72 -8.61 -0.78 -13.56
CA ILE A 72 -8.06 0.11 -12.51
C ILE A 72 -9.03 0.31 -11.34
N GLN A 73 -10.34 0.36 -11.61
CA GLN A 73 -11.34 0.66 -10.59
C GLN A 73 -11.40 -0.39 -9.48
N PRO A 74 -11.42 -1.70 -9.78
CA PRO A 74 -11.32 -2.73 -8.74
C PRO A 74 -10.04 -2.61 -7.91
N LEU A 75 -8.90 -2.29 -8.53
CA LEU A 75 -7.63 -2.15 -7.81
C LEU A 75 -7.65 -0.98 -6.81
N ILE A 76 -8.31 0.14 -7.16
CA ILE A 76 -8.48 1.28 -6.24
C ILE A 76 -9.45 0.92 -5.11
N ILE A 77 -10.54 0.21 -5.40
CA ILE A 77 -11.52 -0.22 -4.39
C ILE A 77 -10.88 -1.18 -3.39
N ASP A 78 -10.19 -2.21 -3.87
CA ASP A 78 -9.53 -3.22 -3.04
C ASP A 78 -8.48 -2.59 -2.10
N PHE A 79 -7.79 -1.54 -2.55
CA PHE A 79 -6.87 -0.79 -1.69
C PHE A 79 -7.59 -0.15 -0.51
N HIS A 80 -8.77 0.44 -0.74
CA HIS A 80 -9.56 1.02 0.35
C HIS A 80 -9.97 -0.04 1.38
N GLU A 81 -10.21 -1.28 0.96
CA GLU A 81 -10.49 -2.37 1.90
C GLU A 81 -9.28 -2.66 2.79
N VAL A 82 -8.06 -2.68 2.23
CA VAL A 82 -6.81 -2.84 3.01
C VAL A 82 -6.67 -1.72 4.05
N VAL A 83 -6.90 -0.47 3.64
CA VAL A 83 -6.85 0.69 4.55
C VAL A 83 -7.91 0.59 5.64
N GLN A 84 -9.13 0.15 5.31
CA GLN A 84 -10.20 -0.07 6.28
C GLN A 84 -9.85 -1.14 7.31
N MET A 85 -9.25 -2.26 6.89
CA MET A 85 -8.77 -3.29 7.82
C MET A 85 -7.76 -2.71 8.82
N LEU A 86 -6.83 -1.88 8.34
CA LEU A 86 -5.80 -1.28 9.18
C LEU A 86 -6.37 -0.31 10.23
N GLN A 87 -7.56 0.26 10.03
CA GLN A 87 -8.20 1.13 11.03
C GLN A 87 -8.44 0.40 12.37
N GLY A 88 -8.59 -0.92 12.35
CA GLY A 88 -8.70 -1.73 13.55
C GLY A 88 -7.52 -1.52 14.50
N TRP A 89 -6.34 -1.17 13.99
CA TRP A 89 -5.13 -0.91 14.79
C TRP A 89 -5.37 0.10 15.92
N PHE A 90 -6.17 1.13 15.67
CA PHE A 90 -6.44 2.19 16.63
C PHE A 90 -7.43 1.79 17.73
N THR A 91 -8.14 0.67 17.54
CA THR A 91 -9.09 0.12 18.51
C THR A 91 -8.49 -0.96 19.40
N LEU A 92 -7.32 -1.49 19.03
CA LEU A 92 -6.65 -2.57 19.74
C LEU A 92 -5.74 -2.01 20.84
N GLU A 93 -5.82 -2.62 22.02
CA GLU A 93 -5.11 -2.14 23.21
C GLU A 93 -3.71 -2.74 23.31
N THR A 94 -3.56 -4.01 22.91
CA THR A 94 -2.31 -4.74 23.08
C THR A 94 -1.50 -4.87 21.80
N ASN A 95 -0.18 -4.99 21.95
CA ASN A 95 0.72 -5.27 20.83
C ASN A 95 0.45 -6.65 20.21
N GLU A 96 0.01 -7.63 21.00
CA GLU A 96 -0.36 -8.96 20.50
C GLU A 96 -1.55 -8.89 19.54
N GLU A 97 -2.61 -8.17 19.91
CA GLU A 97 -3.77 -7.97 19.04
C GLU A 97 -3.38 -7.22 17.76
N LYS A 98 -2.57 -6.16 17.88
CA LYS A 98 -2.07 -5.38 16.74
C LYS A 98 -1.25 -6.23 15.78
N ARG A 99 -0.38 -7.09 16.31
CA ARG A 99 0.36 -8.06 15.51
C ARG A 99 -0.59 -9.04 14.84
N GLY A 100 -1.59 -9.56 15.55
CA GLY A 100 -2.63 -10.42 14.98
C GLY A 100 -3.36 -9.76 13.81
N LEU A 101 -3.75 -8.49 13.96
CA LEU A 101 -4.36 -7.71 12.87
C LEU A 101 -3.45 -7.65 11.63
N LEU A 102 -2.16 -7.37 11.81
CA LEU A 102 -1.22 -7.29 10.69
C LEU A 102 -1.04 -8.65 10.02
N VAL A 103 -0.62 -9.66 10.78
CA VAL A 103 -0.27 -11.00 10.28
C VAL A 103 -1.47 -11.68 9.60
N GLU A 104 -2.64 -11.61 10.22
CA GLU A 104 -3.80 -12.40 9.77
C GLU A 104 -4.63 -11.70 8.70
N LYS A 105 -4.54 -10.37 8.59
CA LYS A 105 -5.45 -9.59 7.74
C LYS A 105 -4.71 -8.61 6.85
N VAL A 106 -4.02 -7.63 7.44
CA VAL A 106 -3.53 -6.47 6.67
C VAL A 106 -2.40 -6.86 5.73
N VAL A 107 -1.39 -7.59 6.21
CA VAL A 107 -0.22 -7.97 5.39
C VAL A 107 -0.63 -8.87 4.23
N PRO A 108 -1.39 -9.97 4.44
CA PRO A 108 -1.85 -10.79 3.32
C PRO A 108 -2.68 -10.02 2.29
N ALA A 109 -3.63 -9.19 2.74
CA ALA A 109 -4.48 -8.41 1.86
C ALA A 109 -3.68 -7.36 1.07
N TYR A 110 -2.72 -6.70 1.72
CA TYR A 110 -1.83 -5.74 1.09
C TYR A 110 -0.95 -6.40 0.02
N GLU A 111 -0.32 -7.54 0.31
CA GLU A 111 0.56 -8.22 -0.66
C GLU A 111 -0.19 -8.77 -1.87
N GLU A 112 -1.39 -9.33 -1.66
CA GLU A 112 -2.25 -9.76 -2.76
C GLU A 112 -2.68 -8.58 -3.64
N TRP A 113 -3.09 -7.47 -3.02
CA TRP A 113 -3.44 -6.25 -3.73
C TRP A 113 -2.24 -5.65 -4.48
N ARG A 114 -1.08 -5.52 -3.80
CA ARG A 114 0.18 -4.98 -4.34
C ARG A 114 0.58 -5.76 -5.59
N THR A 115 0.59 -7.10 -5.51
CA THR A 115 0.95 -7.95 -6.66
C THR A 115 0.07 -7.66 -7.88
N ARG A 116 -1.24 -7.49 -7.67
CA ARG A 116 -2.18 -7.19 -8.76
C ARG A 116 -1.96 -5.81 -9.36
N VAL A 117 -1.82 -4.78 -8.53
CA VAL A 117 -1.61 -3.41 -9.04
C VAL A 117 -0.24 -3.23 -9.68
N GLN A 118 0.82 -3.87 -9.16
CA GLN A 118 2.13 -3.89 -9.81
C GLN A 118 2.08 -4.62 -11.16
N GLY A 119 1.33 -5.72 -11.25
CA GLY A 119 1.09 -6.40 -12.53
C GLY A 119 0.39 -5.51 -13.57
N PHE A 120 -0.50 -4.63 -13.11
CA PHE A 120 -1.14 -3.63 -13.97
C PHE A 120 -0.19 -2.50 -14.37
N VAL A 121 0.61 -1.97 -13.44
CA VAL A 121 1.43 -0.75 -13.66
C VAL A 121 2.75 -1.04 -14.38
N LYS A 122 3.44 -2.15 -14.08
CA LYS A 122 4.77 -2.46 -14.63
C LYS A 122 4.90 -2.42 -16.16
N PRO A 123 3.90 -2.87 -16.96
CA PRO A 123 3.93 -2.73 -18.41
C PRO A 123 4.10 -1.30 -18.91
N TYR A 124 3.70 -0.31 -18.11
CA TYR A 124 3.83 1.11 -18.43
C TYR A 124 5.10 1.75 -17.90
N ILE A 125 5.91 1.06 -17.10
CA ILE A 125 7.19 1.60 -16.60
C ILE A 125 8.33 1.25 -17.56
N SER A 126 8.31 0.04 -18.12
CA SER A 126 9.43 -0.50 -18.90
C SER A 126 9.36 -0.10 -20.38
N HIS A 127 9.55 1.18 -20.72
CA HIS A 127 9.71 1.66 -22.10
C HIS A 127 10.95 2.55 -22.26
#